data_AF-A0A522RV20-F1
#
_entry.id   AF-A0A522RV20-F1
#
_cell.length_a   1.000
_cell.length_b   1.000
_cell.length_c   1.000
_cell.angle_alpha   90.00
_cell.angle_beta   90.00
_cell.angle_gamma   90.00
#
_symmetry.space_group_name_H-M   'P 1'
#
loop_
_entity.id
_entity.type
_entity.pdbx_description
1 polymer ?
#
loop_
_entity_poly.entity_id
_entity_poly.type
_entity_poly.pdbx_seq_one_letter_code
_entity_poly.pdbx_strand_id
1 'polypeptide(L)'
;MADPFAFAVNGEAFVGYTLPGRACVRIHGARDQAFLVAFDPIVDRQQHRVTSGVWSEIGPATDLTLLRALAPQVLRACEARYQELRNLRTKGGARKVNDRHIRRADGFDSDYLVN
;
A
#
# COMPACT_ATOMS: atom_id res chain seq x y z
N MET A 1 12.53 4.98 1.62
CA MET A 1 12.04 3.70 1.08
C MET A 1 11.27 3.02 2.18
N ALA A 2 10.06 2.52 1.94
CA ALA A 2 9.37 1.71 2.93
C ALA A 2 10.10 0.38 3.06
N ASP A 3 10.26 -0.12 4.29
CA ASP A 3 10.90 -1.40 4.54
C ASP A 3 10.13 -2.52 3.80
N PRO A 4 10.85 -3.50 3.20
CA PRO A 4 10.21 -4.60 2.50
C PRO A 4 9.44 -5.50 3.49
N PHE A 5 8.29 -6.02 3.05
CA PHE A 5 7.52 -7.01 3.77
C PHE A 5 7.99 -8.42 3.38
N ALA A 6 8.26 -9.27 4.36
CA ALA A 6 8.55 -10.68 4.09
C ALA A 6 7.25 -11.49 4.16
N PHE A 7 7.02 -12.34 3.16
CA PHE A 7 5.92 -13.30 3.15
C PHE A 7 6.48 -14.71 3.02
N ALA A 8 5.82 -15.69 3.67
CA ALA A 8 6.21 -17.08 3.58
C ALA A 8 4.97 -17.95 3.30
N VAL A 9 5.03 -18.76 2.25
CA VAL A 9 3.96 -19.70 1.88
C VAL A 9 4.60 -21.03 1.51
N ASN A 10 4.15 -22.12 2.13
CA ASN A 10 4.61 -23.49 1.82
C ASN A 10 6.15 -23.68 1.84
N GLY A 11 6.86 -22.92 2.67
CA GLY A 11 8.33 -22.96 2.76
C GLY A 11 9.06 -22.10 1.71
N GLU A 12 8.33 -21.44 0.82
CA GLU A 12 8.88 -20.46 -0.12
C GLU A 12 8.76 -19.04 0.45
N ALA A 13 9.82 -18.25 0.24
CA ALA A 13 9.91 -16.88 0.71
C ALA A 13 9.65 -15.91 -0.43
N PHE A 14 8.85 -14.87 -0.14
CA PHE A 14 8.53 -13.79 -1.05
C PHE A 14 8.78 -12.45 -0.38
N VAL A 15 9.04 -11.44 -1.19
CA VAL A 15 9.29 -10.07 -0.73
C VAL A 15 8.26 -9.13 -1.34
N GLY A 16 7.61 -8.36 -0.48
CA GLY A 16 6.63 -7.33 -0.81
C GLY A 16 7.23 -5.94 -0.73
N TYR A 17 7.04 -5.15 -1.77
CA TYR A 17 7.40 -3.73 -1.78
C TYR A 17 6.15 -2.88 -1.90
N THR A 18 5.99 -1.88 -1.04
CA THR A 18 4.91 -0.91 -1.18
C THR A 18 5.31 0.23 -2.10
N LEU A 19 4.34 0.71 -2.89
CA LEU A 19 4.56 1.90 -3.71
C LEU A 19 4.52 3.17 -2.84
N PRO A 20 5.39 4.17 -3.10
CA PRO A 20 5.33 5.45 -2.42
C PRO A 20 3.94 6.09 -2.51
N GLY A 21 3.41 6.58 -1.39
CA GLY A 21 2.10 7.22 -1.32
C GLY A 21 0.88 6.30 -1.49
N ARG A 22 1.09 4.98 -1.69
CA ARG A 22 0.02 4.00 -1.88
C ARG A 22 0.19 2.83 -0.91
N ALA A 23 -0.92 2.15 -0.62
CA ALA A 23 -0.92 0.90 0.15
C ALA A 23 -0.79 -0.35 -0.75
N CYS A 24 -0.67 -0.17 -2.07
CA CYS A 24 -0.41 -1.23 -3.04
C CYS A 24 0.90 -1.95 -2.74
N VAL A 25 0.88 -3.29 -2.79
CA VAL A 25 2.03 -4.16 -2.55
C VAL A 25 2.37 -4.93 -3.82
N ARG A 26 3.62 -4.84 -4.27
CA ARG A 26 4.17 -5.67 -5.34
C ARG A 26 4.97 -6.81 -4.75
N ILE A 27 4.69 -8.03 -5.16
CA ILE A 27 5.27 -9.25 -4.61
C ILE A 27 6.26 -9.82 -5.61
N HIS A 28 7.43 -10.19 -5.10
CA HIS A 28 8.54 -10.77 -5.84
C HIS A 28 9.00 -12.07 -5.16
N GLY A 29 9.58 -12.99 -5.92
CA GLY A 29 10.30 -14.13 -5.36
C GLY A 29 11.51 -13.67 -4.56
N ALA A 30 11.76 -14.22 -3.37
CA ALA A 30 12.89 -13.77 -2.55
C ALA A 30 14.24 -14.16 -3.16
N ARG A 31 14.30 -15.30 -3.85
CA ARG A 31 15.55 -15.88 -4.38
C ARG A 31 15.96 -15.27 -5.71
N ASP A 32 15.02 -15.10 -6.63
CA ASP A 32 15.25 -14.66 -8.00
C ASP A 32 14.83 -13.21 -8.25
N GLN A 33 14.16 -12.57 -7.27
CA GLN A 33 13.59 -11.23 -7.37
C GLN A 33 12.58 -11.08 -8.52
N ALA A 34 12.12 -12.19 -9.10
CA ALA A 34 11.18 -12.18 -10.21
C ALA A 34 9.85 -11.62 -9.73
N PHE A 35 9.27 -10.72 -10.52
CA PHE A 35 7.97 -10.14 -10.22
C PHE A 35 6.88 -11.22 -10.36
N LEU A 36 6.02 -11.32 -9.35
CA LEU A 36 5.03 -12.38 -9.24
C LEU A 36 3.61 -11.84 -9.40
N VAL A 37 3.24 -10.82 -8.62
CA VAL A 37 1.90 -10.23 -8.65
C VAL A 37 1.88 -8.88 -7.93
N ALA A 38 0.93 -8.00 -8.28
CA ALA A 38 0.59 -6.81 -7.51
C ALA A 38 -0.76 -6.99 -6.79
N PHE A 39 -0.87 -6.37 -5.61
CA PHE A 39 -2.11 -6.35 -4.84
C PHE A 39 -2.50 -4.92 -4.49
N ASP A 40 -3.68 -4.54 -4.97
CA ASP A 40 -4.28 -3.23 -4.73
C ASP A 40 -5.36 -3.34 -3.64
N PRO A 41 -5.11 -2.83 -2.43
CA PRO A 41 -6.08 -2.93 -1.34
C PRO A 41 -7.29 -2.04 -1.59
N ILE A 42 -8.49 -2.58 -1.32
CA ILE A 42 -9.73 -1.81 -1.21
C ILE A 42 -9.89 -1.40 0.24
N VAL A 43 -9.87 -0.10 0.47
CA VAL A 43 -9.99 0.50 1.80
C VAL A 43 -11.45 0.80 2.09
N ASP A 44 -11.97 0.24 3.19
CA ASP A 44 -13.23 0.68 3.74
C ASP A 44 -13.01 2.03 4.44
N ARG A 45 -13.52 3.11 3.83
CA ARG A 45 -13.38 4.47 4.36
C ARG A 45 -14.20 4.71 5.62
N GLN A 46 -15.30 3.98 5.83
CA GLN A 46 -16.14 4.11 7.03
C GLN A 46 -15.47 3.43 8.23
N GLN A 47 -14.86 2.27 8.01
CA GLN A 47 -14.21 1.48 9.05
C GLN A 47 -12.70 1.77 9.17
N HIS A 48 -12.17 2.61 8.29
CA HIS A 48 -10.76 3.01 8.21
C HIS A 48 -9.78 1.82 8.21
N ARG A 49 -10.14 0.73 7.53
CA ARG A 49 -9.34 -0.51 7.48
C ARG A 49 -9.29 -1.10 6.07
N VAL A 50 -8.31 -1.96 5.84
CA VAL A 50 -8.21 -2.75 4.61
C VAL A 50 -8.91 -4.08 4.84
N THR A 51 -10.01 -4.33 4.14
CA THR A 51 -10.80 -5.57 4.29
C THR A 51 -10.62 -6.53 3.12
N SER A 52 -10.29 -6.00 1.94
CA SER A 52 -10.14 -6.77 0.71
C SER A 52 -9.21 -6.03 -0.27
N GLY A 53 -9.05 -6.58 -1.47
CA GLY A 53 -8.28 -5.97 -2.53
C GLY A 53 -8.38 -6.75 -3.83
N VAL A 54 -7.69 -6.26 -4.84
CA VAL A 54 -7.65 -6.82 -6.19
C VAL A 54 -6.23 -7.26 -6.49
N TRP A 55 -6.10 -8.47 -7.03
CA TRP A 55 -4.85 -8.94 -7.62
C TRP A 55 -4.73 -8.40 -9.05
N SER A 56 -3.59 -7.82 -9.39
CA SER A 56 -3.28 -7.23 -10.68
C SER A 56 -1.90 -7.68 -11.15
N GLU A 57 -1.63 -7.55 -12.44
CA GLU A 57 -0.31 -7.88 -13.03
C GLU A 57 0.17 -9.30 -12.66
N ILE A 58 -0.72 -10.30 -12.77
CA ILE A 58 -0.42 -11.68 -12.38
C ILE A 58 0.61 -12.28 -13.33
N GLY A 59 1.79 -12.62 -12.80
CA GLY A 59 2.87 -13.28 -13.52
C GLY A 59 2.53 -14.72 -13.92
N PRO A 60 3.26 -15.28 -14.91
CA PRO A 60 2.96 -16.61 -15.46
C PRO A 60 3.23 -17.77 -14.48
N ALA A 61 4.06 -17.53 -13.45
CA ALA A 61 4.38 -18.52 -12.41
C ALA A 61 3.37 -18.49 -11.24
N THR A 62 2.34 -17.66 -11.31
CA THR A 62 1.42 -17.40 -10.20
C THR A 62 0.16 -18.25 -10.32
N ASP A 63 -0.07 -19.14 -9.36
CA ASP A 63 -1.30 -19.93 -9.28
C ASP A 63 -2.30 -19.38 -8.24
N LEU A 64 -3.57 -19.79 -8.36
CA LEU A 64 -4.65 -19.33 -7.48
C LEU A 64 -4.49 -19.81 -6.03
N THR A 65 -3.85 -20.95 -5.80
CA THR A 65 -3.63 -21.52 -4.46
C THR A 65 -2.60 -20.68 -3.70
N LEU A 66 -1.51 -20.31 -4.37
CA LEU A 66 -0.49 -19.39 -3.88
C LEU A 66 -1.09 -18.04 -3.52
N LEU A 67 -1.90 -17.45 -4.43
CA LEU A 67 -2.55 -16.17 -4.17
C LEU A 67 -3.46 -16.21 -2.93
N ARG A 68 -4.22 -17.29 -2.75
CA ARG A 68 -5.07 -17.48 -1.56
C ARG A 68 -4.26 -17.59 -0.28
N ALA A 69 -3.10 -18.26 -0.32
CA ALA A 69 -2.22 -18.38 0.82
C ALA A 69 -1.47 -17.08 1.15
N LEU A 70 -1.14 -16.27 0.14
CA LEU A 70 -0.52 -14.95 0.29
C LEU A 70 -1.51 -13.90 0.82
N ALA A 71 -2.78 -13.95 0.39
CA ALA A 71 -3.81 -12.97 0.70
C ALA A 71 -3.84 -12.46 2.15
N PRO A 72 -3.90 -13.32 3.20
CA PRO A 72 -3.97 -12.82 4.57
C PRO A 72 -2.72 -12.05 5.02
N GLN A 73 -1.53 -12.42 4.53
CA GLN A 73 -0.28 -11.74 4.87
C GLN A 73 -0.17 -10.39 4.15
N VAL A 74 -0.54 -10.38 2.87
CA VAL A 74 -0.50 -9.18 2.02
C VAL A 74 -1.53 -8.14 2.49
N LEU A 75 -2.73 -8.57 2.89
CA LEU A 75 -3.74 -7.69 3.48
C LEU A 75 -3.22 -6.98 4.74
N ARG A 76 -2.52 -7.70 5.62
CA ARG A 76 -1.90 -7.10 6.83
C ARG A 76 -0.81 -6.09 6.47
N ALA A 77 0.01 -6.39 5.47
CA ALA A 77 1.03 -5.45 4.98
C ALA A 77 0.39 -4.16 4.42
N CYS A 78 -0.69 -4.31 3.64
CA CYS A 78 -1.46 -3.19 3.12
C CYS A 78 -2.09 -2.35 4.24
N GLU A 79 -2.66 -3.00 5.25
CA GLU A 79 -3.26 -2.33 6.40
C GLU A 79 -2.20 -1.54 7.19
N ALA A 80 -1.05 -2.15 7.49
CA ALA A 80 0.06 -1.48 8.16
C ALA A 80 0.52 -0.24 7.38
N ARG A 81 0.69 -0.37 6.05
CA ARG A 81 1.07 0.75 5.19
C ARG A 81 0.01 1.84 5.16
N TYR A 82 -1.26 1.48 5.07
CA TYR A 82 -2.36 2.43 5.08
C TYR A 82 -2.41 3.22 6.40
N GLN A 83 -2.22 2.55 7.55
CA GLN A 83 -2.15 3.21 8.85
C GLN A 83 -0.98 4.19 8.94
N GLU A 84 0.19 3.83 8.41
CA GLU A 84 1.36 4.72 8.33
C GLU A 84 1.05 5.97 7.50
N LEU A 85 0.50 5.80 6.29
CA LEU A 85 0.10 6.92 5.42
C LEU A 85 -0.92 7.85 6.09
N ARG A 86 -1.88 7.28 6.82
CA ARG A 86 -2.84 8.03 7.62
C ARG A 86 -2.16 8.83 8.72
N ASN A 87 -1.23 8.21 9.45
CA ASN A 87 -0.49 8.86 10.54
C ASN A 87 0.41 10.00 10.03
N LEU A 88 1.00 9.85 8.83
CA LEU A 88 1.73 10.92 8.18
C LEU A 88 0.81 12.10 7.83
N ARG A 89 -0.41 11.82 7.33
CA ARG A 89 -1.41 12.85 7.04
C ARG A 89 -1.86 13.61 8.30
N THR A 90 -2.09 12.91 9.40
CA THR A 90 -2.51 13.55 10.67
C THR A 90 -1.39 14.34 11.32
N LYS A 91 -0.15 13.85 11.29
CA LYS A 91 1.03 14.58 11.79
C LYS A 91 1.40 15.78 10.92
N GLY A 92 1.24 15.69 9.60
CA GLY A 92 1.43 16.80 8.66
C GLY A 92 0.39 17.92 8.83
N GLY A 93 -0.84 17.58 9.24
CA GLY A 93 -1.91 18.54 9.54
C GLY A 93 -1.81 19.23 10.91
N ALA A 94 -0.86 18.85 11.77
CA ALA A 94 -0.69 19.42 13.11
C ALA A 94 0.24 20.65 13.14
N ARG A 95 0.84 21.06 12.01
CA ARG A 95 1.38 22.42 11.88
C ARG A 95 0.20 23.37 11.68
N LYS A 96 -0.42 23.79 12.78
CA LYS A 96 -1.28 24.99 12.79
C LYS A 96 -0.43 26.15 12.30
N VAL A 97 -0.71 26.57 11.07
CA VAL A 97 -0.20 27.80 10.48
C VAL A 97 -0.76 28.95 11.33
N ASN A 98 0.03 29.40 12.29
CA ASN A 98 -0.14 30.74 12.87
C ASN A 98 0.49 31.69 11.85
N ASP A 99 -0.26 32.03 10.80
CA ASP A 99 0.11 33.15 9.95
C ASP A 99 -1.15 33.95 9.60
N ARG A 100 -1.39 34.97 10.43
CA ARG A 100 -2.31 36.05 10.10
C ARG A 100 -1.64 36.84 8.99
N HIS A 101 -2.32 36.90 7.84
CA HIS A 101 -1.97 37.66 6.62
C HIS A 101 -1.06 36.96 5.61
N ILE A 102 -1.61 36.06 4.78
CA ILE A 102 -1.31 36.08 3.34
C ILE A 102 -2.61 35.84 2.56
N ARG A 103 -2.95 36.81 1.71
CA ARG A 103 -4.05 36.77 0.74
C ARG A 103 -3.79 35.66 -0.28
N ARG A 104 -4.88 35.00 -0.74
CA ARG A 104 -4.97 34.18 -1.97
C ARG A 104 -3.65 33.85 -2.68
N ALA A 105 -3.23 32.60 -2.59
CA ALA A 105 -2.59 31.91 -3.71
C ALA A 105 -3.12 30.48 -3.73
N ASP A 106 -3.96 30.23 -4.72
CA ASP A 106 -4.24 28.92 -5.29
C ASP A 106 -2.94 28.10 -5.44
N GLY A 107 -2.94 26.82 -5.06
CA GLY A 107 -1.80 25.96 -5.31
C GLY A 107 -1.50 24.85 -4.31
N PHE A 108 -2.47 24.39 -3.51
CA PHE A 108 -2.34 23.05 -2.92
C PHE A 108 -3.21 22.09 -3.71
N ASP A 109 -2.56 21.44 -4.67
CA ASP A 109 -3.14 20.64 -5.72
C ASP A 109 -3.89 19.43 -5.13
N SER A 110 -5.21 19.54 -5.16
CA SER A 110 -6.17 18.51 -4.76
C SER A 110 -6.26 17.34 -5.76
N ASP A 111 -5.48 17.34 -6.86
CA ASP A 111 -5.62 16.41 -7.98
C ASP A 111 -4.79 15.12 -7.93
N TYR A 112 -4.32 14.68 -6.75
CA TYR A 112 -3.71 13.33 -6.61
C TYR A 112 -4.71 12.20 -6.29
N LEU A 113 -5.99 12.40 -6.59
CA LEU A 113 -7.01 11.35 -6.62
C LEU A 113 -7.64 11.34 -8.01
N VAL A 114 -7.22 10.40 -8.86
CA VAL A 114 -7.74 10.26 -10.22
C VAL A 114 -9.21 9.79 -10.17
N ASN A 115 -10.05 10.56 -10.86
CA ASN A 115 -11.46 10.40 -11.29
C ASN A 115 -12.17 9.07 -11.01
#